data_AF-A0A1S8CMQ7-F1
#
_entry.id   AF-A0A1S8CMQ7-F1
#
_cell.length_a   1.000
_cell.length_b   1.000
_cell.length_c   1.000
_cell.angle_alpha   90.00
_cell.angle_beta   90.00
_cell.angle_gamma   90.00
#
_symmetry.space_group_name_H-M   'P 1'
#
loop_
_entity.id
_entity.type
_entity.pdbx_description
1 polymer ?
#
loop_
_entity_poly.entity_id
_entity_poly.type
_entity_poly.pdbx_seq_one_letter_code
_entity_poly.pdbx_strand_id
1 'polypeptide(L)' 'MQAATNILVTMNLVGMGLGMSIVPRYVCHFQSSSVVFRPLPQIELLMAWHKETVWRKCSNWWQTRALY' A
#
# COMPACT_ATOMS: atom_id res chain seq x y z
N MET A 1 -14.09 7.23 20.88
CA MET A 1 -13.40 7.64 19.64
C MET A 1 -13.23 6.40 18.79
N GLN A 2 -13.83 6.35 17.60
CA GLN A 2 -13.74 5.17 16.73
C GLN A 2 -12.50 5.32 15.84
N ALA A 3 -11.45 4.55 16.14
CA ALA A 3 -10.20 4.57 15.38
C ALA A 3 -10.09 3.27 14.57
N ALA A 4 -10.24 3.36 13.26
CA ALA A 4 -9.93 2.24 12.38
C ALA A 4 -8.41 2.16 12.22
N THR A 5 -7.84 0.98 12.51
CA THR A 5 -6.41 0.70 12.30
C THR A 5 -6.10 0.23 10.88
N ASN A 6 -7.12 -0.04 10.08
CA ASN A 6 -7.00 -0.55 8.72
C ASN A 6 -7.47 0.49 7.70
N ILE A 7 -6.59 0.77 6.73
CA ILE A 7 -6.82 1.77 5.68
C ILE A 7 -8.08 1.49 4.85
N LEU A 8 -8.44 0.21 4.61
CA LEU A 8 -9.63 -0.15 3.84
C LEU A 8 -10.92 0.20 4.60
N VAL A 9 -10.93 -0.05 5.91
CA VAL A 9 -12.06 0.32 6.77
C VAL A 9 -12.17 1.84 6.87
N THR A 10 -11.05 2.55 7.05
CA THR A 10 -11.02 4.01 7.07
C THR A 10 -11.61 4.60 5.79
N MET A 11 -11.23 4.11 4.61
CA MET A 11 -11.76 4.59 3.33
C MET A 11 -13.27 4.37 3.20
N ASN A 12 -13.76 3.20 3.59
CA ASN A 12 -15.20 2.93 3.59
C ASN A 12 -15.97 3.90 4.49
N LEU A 13 -15.47 4.17 5.70
CA LEU A 13 -16.11 5.12 6.63
C LEU A 13 -16.11 6.55 6.07
N VAL A 14 -15.00 6.99 5.46
CA VAL A 14 -14.92 8.30 4.79
C VAL A 14 -15.90 8.37 3.61
N GLY A 15 -15.98 7.31 2.79
CA GLY A 15 -16.95 7.21 1.69
C GLY A 15 -18.42 7.16 2.14
N MET A 16 -18.67 6.77 3.40
CA MET A 16 -19.99 6.85 4.05
C MET A 16 -20.27 8.22 4.69
N GLY A 17 -19.35 9.19 4.59
CA GLY A 17 -19.52 10.53 5.15
C GLY A 17 -19.21 10.67 6.64
N LEU A 18 -18.54 9.70 7.25
CA LEU A 18 -18.24 9.68 8.70
C LEU A 18 -17.03 10.54 9.09
N GLY A 19 -16.43 11.29 8.16
CA GLY A 19 -15.36 12.24 8.43
C GLY A 19 -14.35 12.41 7.31
N MET A 20 -13.15 12.86 7.66
CA MET A 20 -12.00 13.00 6.76
C MET A 20 -10.80 12.23 7.31
N SER A 21 -9.89 11.79 6.44
CA SER A 21 -8.67 11.08 6.83
C SER A 21 -7.49 11.47 5.93
N ILE A 22 -6.27 11.44 6.50
CA ILE A 22 -5.03 11.62 5.74
C ILE A 22 -4.61 10.23 5.25
N VAL A 23 -4.56 10.05 3.94
CA VAL A 23 -4.19 8.77 3.31
C VAL A 23 -3.03 8.95 2.33
N PRO A 24 -2.14 7.95 2.20
CA PRO A 24 -1.13 7.94 1.16
C PRO A 24 -1.76 7.91 -0.24
N ARG A 25 -1.07 8.51 -1.23
CA ARG A 25 -1.55 8.62 -2.61
C ARG A 25 -1.90 7.27 -3.27
N TYR A 26 -1.20 6.19 -2.92
CA TYR A 26 -1.49 4.88 -3.51
C TYR A 26 -2.90 4.38 -3.18
N VAL A 27 -3.52 4.89 -2.10
CA VAL A 27 -4.85 4.48 -1.63
C VAL A 27 -5.97 5.04 -2.53
N CYS A 28 -5.70 6.09 -3.30
CA CYS A 28 -6.69 6.71 -4.17
C CYS A 28 -7.29 5.75 -5.23
N HIS A 29 -6.62 4.64 -5.52
CA HIS A 29 -7.12 3.62 -6.46
C HIS A 29 -8.23 2.73 -5.89
N PHE A 30 -8.39 2.67 -4.56
CA PHE A 30 -9.36 1.78 -3.93
C PHE A 30 -10.79 2.33 -3.94
N GLN A 31 -10.98 3.65 -4.06
CA GLN A 31 -12.29 4.30 -4.14
C GLN A 31 -12.18 5.62 -4.90
N SER A 32 -12.92 5.76 -6.01
CA SER A 32 -12.82 6.91 -6.91
C SER A 32 -14.07 7.80 -6.98
N SER A 33 -15.25 7.29 -6.62
CA SER A 33 -16.51 7.98 -6.92
C SER A 33 -17.12 8.77 -5.76
N SER A 34 -16.85 8.40 -4.51
CA SER A 34 -17.50 8.99 -3.32
C SER A 34 -16.59 9.90 -2.49
N VAL A 35 -15.31 10.03 -2.85
CA VAL A 35 -14.30 10.72 -2.04
C VAL A 35 -13.48 11.69 -2.88
N VAL A 36 -13.27 12.89 -2.37
CA VAL A 36 -12.43 13.92 -2.99
C VAL A 36 -11.06 13.93 -2.34
N PHE A 37 -10.00 13.85 -3.15
CA PHE A 37 -8.62 13.88 -2.68
C PHE A 37 -8.03 15.29 -2.82
N ARG A 38 -7.40 15.79 -1.74
CA ARG A 38 -6.64 17.05 -1.74
C ARG A 38 -5.15 16.73 -1.64
N PRO A 39 -4.28 17.36 -2.44
CA PRO A 39 -2.86 17.08 -2.44
C PRO A 39 -2.20 17.56 -1.13
N LEU A 40 -1.45 16.65 -0.51
CA LEU A 40 -0.59 16.86 0.66
C LEU A 40 0.83 16.35 0.31
N PRO A 41 1.86 16.59 1.15
CA PRO A 41 3.20 16.03 0.95
C PRO A 41 3.14 14.51 0.71
N GLN A 42 3.89 14.05 -0.29
CA GLN A 42 3.79 12.67 -0.76
C GLN A 42 4.68 11.74 0.08
N ILE A 43 4.18 10.54 0.35
CA ILE A 43 4.92 9.45 0.98
C ILE A 43 4.91 8.29 -0.02
N GLU A 44 6.08 7.70 -0.26
CA GLU A 44 6.25 6.60 -1.20
C GLU A 44 6.35 5.26 -0.46
N LEU A 45 5.78 4.20 -1.06
CA LEU A 45 5.90 2.85 -0.56
C LEU A 45 7.17 2.21 -1.11
N LEU A 46 8.18 2.06 -0.26
CA LEU A 46 9.44 1.44 -0.63
C LEU A 46 9.42 -0.05 -0.33
N MET A 47 9.81 -0.87 -1.31
CA MET A 47 10.09 -2.28 -1.09
C MET A 47 11.49 -2.40 -0.50
N ALA A 48 11.57 -2.78 0.78
CA ALA A 48 12.83 -3.06 1.44
C ALA A 48 13.03 -4.57 1.60
N TRP A 49 14.25 -5.03 1.38
CA TRP A 49 14.66 -6.40 1.63
C TRP A 49 15.98 -6.45 2.38
N HIS A 50 16.20 -7.50 3.17
CA HIS A 50 17.49 -7.75 3.78
C HIS A 50 18.49 -8.26 2.72
N LYS A 51 19.69 -7.70 2.71
CA LYS A 51 20.73 -7.99 1.69
C LYS A 51 21.01 -9.48 1.55
N GLU A 52 21.07 -10.22 2.67
CA GLU A 52 21.34 -11.65 2.67
C GLU A 52 20.20 -12.48 2.05
N THR A 53 18.96 -11.99 2.12
CA THR A 53 17.80 -12.67 1.54
C THR A 53 17.81 -12.59 0.01
N VAL A 54 18.34 -11.51 -0.57
CA VAL A 54 18.46 -11.35 -2.02
C VAL A 54 19.41 -12.38 -2.62
N TRP A 55 20.60 -12.56 -2.04
CA TRP A 55 21.59 -13.49 -2.55
C TRP A 55 21.08 -14.95 -2.54
N ARG A 56 20.44 -15.39 -1.44
CA ARG A 56 19.88 -16.75 -1.33
C ARG A 56 18.70 -17.00 -2.26
N LYS A 57 17.83 -16.00 -2.50
CA LYS A 57 16.71 -16.14 -3.43
C LYS A 57 17.17 -16.08 -4.88
N CYS A 58 18.10 -15.18 -5.21
CA CYS A 58 18.59 -15.02 -6.58
C CYS A 58 19.34 -16.27 -7.03
N SER A 59 20.24 -16.84 -6.21
CA SER A 59 20.93 -18.11 -6.53
C SER A 59 19.93 -19.24 -6.83
N ASN A 60 18.88 -19.38 -6.02
CA ASN A 60 17.85 -20.38 -6.26
C ASN A 60 17.01 -20.08 -7.50
N TRP A 61 16.64 -18.82 -7.74
CA TRP A 61 15.86 -18.40 -8.92
C TRP A 61 16.60 -18.64 -10.24
N TRP A 62 17.90 -18.34 -10.29
CA TRP A 62 18.74 -18.65 -11.45
C TRP A 62 18.87 -20.17 -11.65
N GLN A 63 18.98 -20.94 -10.57
CA GLN A 63 19.12 -22.40 -10.63
C GLN A 63 17.81 -23.11 -11.00
N THR A 64 16.64 -22.55 -10.66
CA THR A 64 15.34 -23.13 -11.08
C THR A 64 14.97 -22.78 -12.53
N ARG A 65 15.46 -21.67 -13.09
CA ARG A 65 15.27 -21.34 -14.51
C ARG A 65 16.27 -22.00 -15.46
N ALA A 66 17.38 -22.54 -14.96
CA ALA A 66 18.34 -23.31 -15.77
C ALA A 66 17.93 -24.78 -15.97
N LEU A 67 16.84 -25.22 -15.33
CA LEU A 67 16.30 -26.58 -15.41
C LEU A 67 14.98 -26.68 -16.20
N TYR A 68 14.54 -25.59 -16.84
CA TYR A 68 13.44 -25.56 -17.82
C TYR A 68 13.87 -24.82 -19.08
#